data_AF-A0A8B3DT36-F1
#
_entry.id   AF-A0A8B3DT36-F1
#
_cell.length_a   1.000
_cell.length_b   1.000
_cell.length_c   1.000
_cell.angle_alpha   90.00
_cell.angle_beta   90.00
_cell.angle_gamma   90.00
#
_symmetry.space_group_name_H-M   'P 1'
#
loop_
_entity.id
_entity.type
_entity.pdbx_description
1 polymer ?
#
loop_
_entity_poly.entity_id
_entity_poly.type
_entity_poly.pdbx_seq_one_letter_code
_entity_poly.pdbx_strand_id
1 'polypeptide(L)' 'MTKTELRNTHSNFQRDVKLFDNHQRLKAVDVMVVRQIAGGRTDANELAKAMKITKKQLLSSITREAFIINGDTIMTA' A
#
# COMPACT_ATOMS: atom_id res chain seq x y z
N MET A 1 -15.65 -14.54 5.35
CA MET A 1 -14.63 -14.73 4.30
C MET A 1 -14.34 -16.21 4.17
N THR A 2 -14.57 -16.75 2.98
CA THR A 2 -14.32 -18.15 2.63
C THR A 2 -12.88 -18.32 2.12
N LYS A 3 -12.35 -19.55 2.16
CA LYS A 3 -10.99 -19.88 1.69
C LYS A 3 -10.72 -19.42 0.24
N THR A 4 -11.75 -19.44 -0.60
CA THR A 4 -11.69 -19.05 -2.03
C THR A 4 -11.55 -17.53 -2.21
N GLU A 5 -12.27 -16.74 -1.42
CA GLU A 5 -12.18 -15.27 -1.45
C GLU A 5 -10.80 -14.77 -1.03
N LEU A 6 -10.20 -15.41 -0.03
CA LEU A 6 -8.84 -15.11 0.42
C LEU A 6 -7.80 -15.38 -0.68
N ARG A 7 -7.92 -16.52 -1.37
CA ARG A 7 -7.02 -16.90 -2.47
C ARG A 7 -7.12 -15.94 -3.65
N ASN A 8 -8.34 -15.50 -3.99
CA ASN A 8 -8.56 -14.54 -5.08
C ASN A 8 -8.00 -13.17 -4.72
N THR A 9 -8.19 -12.72 -3.47
CA THR A 9 -7.62 -11.45 -2.99
C THR A 9 -6.10 -11.47 -3.03
N HIS A 10 -5.49 -12.58 -2.60
CA HIS A 10 -4.06 -12.78 -2.65
C HIS A 10 -3.51 -12.84 -4.08
N SER A 11 -4.22 -13.54 -4.99
CA SER A 11 -3.81 -13.64 -6.41
C SER A 11 -3.90 -12.29 -7.12
N ASN A 12 -4.95 -11.51 -6.85
CA ASN A 12 -5.08 -10.15 -7.38
C ASN A 12 -3.99 -9.24 -6.82
N PHE A 13 -3.64 -9.38 -5.53
CA PHE A 13 -2.54 -8.63 -4.94
C PHE A 13 -1.21 -8.98 -5.61
N GLN A 14 -0.92 -10.27 -5.83
CA GLN A 14 0.30 -10.68 -6.54
C GLN A 14 0.33 -10.18 -7.98
N ARG A 15 -0.82 -10.13 -8.67
CA ARG A 15 -0.92 -9.58 -10.03
C ARG A 15 -0.63 -8.08 -10.03
N ASP A 16 -1.19 -7.33 -9.09
CA ASP A 16 -0.90 -5.90 -8.96
C ASP A 16 0.59 -5.70 -8.67
N VAL A 17 1.17 -6.43 -7.71
CA VAL A 17 2.60 -6.38 -7.42
C VAL A 17 3.43 -6.65 -8.68
N LYS A 18 3.10 -7.66 -9.50
CA LYS A 18 3.82 -7.93 -10.75
C LYS A 18 3.68 -6.83 -11.81
N LEU A 19 2.53 -6.15 -11.87
CA LEU A 19 2.32 -5.01 -12.76
C LEU A 19 3.13 -3.80 -12.30
N PHE A 20 3.25 -3.58 -10.99
CA PHE A 20 4.03 -2.51 -10.39
C PHE A 20 5.55 -2.79 -10.41
N ASP A 21 5.99 -4.05 -10.30
CA ASP A 21 7.41 -4.45 -10.30
C ASP A 21 8.09 -4.26 -11.67
N ASN A 22 7.33 -4.37 -12.77
CA ASN A 22 7.82 -4.08 -14.12
C ASN A 22 8.08 -2.59 -14.39
N HIS A 23 7.56 -1.71 -13.53
CA HIS A 23 7.73 -0.26 -13.63
C HIS A 23 8.39 0.28 -12.35
N GLN A 24 9.69 0.00 -12.20
CA GLN A 24 10.61 0.61 -11.22
C GLN A 24 10.31 0.39 -9.71
N ARG A 25 11.19 -0.36 -9.03
CA ARG A 25 11.60 -0.21 -7.60
C ARG A 25 10.53 -0.21 -6.49
N LEU A 26 9.25 -0.35 -6.78
CA LEU A 26 8.19 -0.34 -5.77
C LEU A 26 8.14 -1.66 -5.01
N LYS A 27 8.11 -1.56 -3.68
CA LYS A 27 8.02 -2.69 -2.74
C LYS A 27 6.56 -3.12 -2.58
N ALA A 28 6.35 -4.32 -2.06
CA ALA A 28 5.01 -4.80 -1.72
C ALA A 28 4.24 -3.85 -0.78
N VAL A 29 4.95 -3.15 0.11
CA VAL A 29 4.37 -2.11 0.99
C VAL A 29 3.80 -0.96 0.18
N ASP A 30 4.48 -0.51 -0.88
CA ASP A 30 4.02 0.58 -1.73
C ASP A 30 2.70 0.20 -2.40
N VAL A 31 2.62 -1.01 -2.96
CA VAL A 31 1.40 -1.54 -3.59
C VAL A 31 0.25 -1.63 -2.58
N MET A 32 0.53 -2.04 -1.34
CA MET A 32 -0.47 -2.07 -0.28
C MET A 32 -0.99 -0.66 0.03
N VAL A 33 -0.11 0.33 0.13
CA VAL A 33 -0.48 1.72 0.41
C VAL A 33 -1.31 2.31 -0.72
N VAL A 34 -0.90 2.11 -1.98
CA VAL A 34 -1.69 2.54 -3.16
C VAL A 34 -3.10 1.97 -3.13
N ARG A 35 -3.25 0.67 -2.80
CA ARG A 35 -4.58 0.03 -2.68
C ARG A 35 -5.43 0.64 -1.57
N GLN A 36 -4.83 0.98 -0.43
CA GLN A 36 -5.56 1.62 0.67
C GLN A 36 -5.98 3.05 0.32
N ILE A 37 -5.12 3.80 -0.37
CA ILE A 37 -5.40 5.15 -0.88
C ILE A 37 -6.54 5.10 -1.91
N ALA A 38 -6.51 4.15 -2.85
CA ALA A 38 -7.60 3.92 -3.80
C ALA A 38 -8.93 3.54 -3.10
N GLY A 39 -8.84 2.91 -1.92
CA GLY A 39 -9.98 2.63 -1.04
C GLY A 39 -10.46 3.82 -0.20
N GLY A 40 -9.87 5.02 -0.38
CA GLY A 40 -10.25 6.25 0.30
C GLY A 40 -9.48 6.55 1.60
N ARG A 41 -8.48 5.75 1.98
CA ARG A 41 -7.66 5.99 3.17
C ARG A 41 -6.38 6.73 2.80
N THR A 42 -6.31 8.02 3.13
CA THR A 42 -5.14 8.85 2.84
C THR A 42 -4.36 9.26 4.10
N ASP A 43 -4.95 9.11 5.29
CA ASP A 43 -4.26 9.43 6.55
C ASP A 43 -3.23 8.35 6.92
N ALA A 44 -2.03 8.76 7.32
CA ALA A 44 -0.91 7.90 7.64
C ALA A 44 -1.17 7.01 8.87
N ASN A 45 -1.93 7.48 9.86
CA ASN A 45 -2.31 6.66 11.01
C ASN A 45 -3.35 5.61 10.61
N GLU A 46 -4.32 5.97 9.78
CA GLU A 46 -5.32 5.03 9.26
C GLU A 46 -4.69 3.98 8.36
N LEU A 47 -3.77 4.38 7.48
CA LEU A 47 -2.98 3.49 6.64
C LEU A 47 -2.16 2.50 7.49
N ALA A 48 -1.44 3.01 8.48
CA ALA A 48 -0.65 2.19 9.39
C ALA A 48 -1.53 1.19 10.15
N LYS A 49 -2.69 1.64 10.65
CA LYS A 49 -3.69 0.80 11.34
C LYS A 49 -4.25 -0.29 10.42
N ALA A 50 -4.62 0.05 9.19
CA ALA A 50 -5.12 -0.91 8.20
C ALA A 50 -4.08 -1.97 7.84
N MET A 51 -2.80 -1.57 7.83
CA MET A 51 -1.67 -2.44 7.53
C MET A 51 -1.10 -3.16 8.77
N LYS A 52 -1.65 -2.89 9.96
CA LYS A 52 -1.19 -3.43 11.26
C LYS A 52 0.31 -3.18 11.53
N ILE A 53 0.81 -2.02 11.12
CA ILE A 53 2.18 -1.55 11.39
C ILE A 53 2.14 -0.19 12.09
N THR A 54 3.27 0.26 12.63
CA THR A 54 3.35 1.61 13.20
C THR A 54 3.48 2.66 12.09
N LYS A 55 3.00 3.89 12.34
CA LYS A 55 3.19 5.04 11.42
C LYS A 55 4.66 5.22 11.04
N LYS A 56 5.58 5.06 12.01
CA LYS A 56 7.03 5.16 11.77
C LYS A 56 7.51 4.09 10.78
N GLN A 57 7.08 2.84 10.95
CA GLN A 57 7.43 1.75 10.03
C GLN A 57 6.84 1.95 8.64
N LEU A 58 5.59 2.45 8.55
CA LEU A 58 4.98 2.80 7.27
C LEU A 58 5.83 3.83 6.53
N LEU A 59 6.11 4.97 7.17
CA LEU A 59 6.87 6.07 6.57
C LEU A 59 8.31 5.71 6.23
N SER A 60 8.94 4.77 6.97
CA SER A 60 10.29 4.29 6.64
C SER A 60 10.30 3.24 5.53
N SER A 61 9.19 2.54 5.31
CA SER A 61 9.13 1.42 4.37
C SER A 61 8.67 1.82 2.97
N ILE A 62 7.85 2.88 2.88
CA ILE A 62 7.35 3.37 1.59
C ILE A 62 8.43 4.06 0.76
N THR A 63 8.35 3.87 -0.55
CA THR A 63 9.24 4.50 -1.51
C THR A 63 8.85 5.96 -1.70
N ARG A 64 9.71 6.89 -1.27
CA ARG A 64 9.42 8.34 -1.29
C ARG A 64 9.10 8.89 -2.67
N GLU A 65 9.66 8.30 -3.73
CA GLU A 65 9.42 8.71 -5.12
C GLU A 65 8.00 8.36 -5.60
N ALA A 66 7.33 7.41 -4.92
CA ALA A 66 6.00 6.93 -5.28
C ALA A 66 4.87 7.67 -4.57
N PHE A 67 5.20 8.47 -3.54
CA PHE A 67 4.19 9.09 -2.68
C PHE A 67 4.53 10.54 -2.34
N ILE A 68 3.51 11.39 -2.37
CA ILE A 68 3.53 12.74 -1.82
C ILE A 68 3.05 12.67 -0.38
N ILE A 69 3.84 13.20 0.56
CA ILE A 69 3.53 13.19 2.00
C ILE A 69 3.35 14.63 2.47
N ASN A 70 2.11 15.01 2.79
CA ASN A 70 1.75 16.33 3.31
C ASN A 70 1.28 16.20 4.77
N GLY A 71 2.22 16.38 5.70
CA GLY A 71 1.97 16.16 7.13
C GLY A 71 1.58 14.70 7.39
N ASP A 72 0.31 14.49 7.75
CA ASP A 72 -0.24 13.16 8.04
C ASP A 72 -0.97 12.55 6.83
N THR A 73 -1.07 13.26 5.71
CA THR A 73 -1.72 12.75 4.49
C THR A 73 -0.69 12.16 3.52
N ILE A 74 -0.95 10.96 3.01
CA ILE A 74 -0.16 10.26 1.99
C ILE A 74 -1.02 10.13 0.72
N MET A 75 -0.47 10.55 -0.40
CA MET A 75 -1.06 10.45 -1.73
C MET A 75 -0.08 9.79 -2.69
N THR A 76 -0.57 9.15 -3.75
CA THR A 76 0.29 8.71 -4.85
C THR A 76 0.86 9.93 -5.57
N ALA A 77 2.15 9.89 -5.90
CA ALA A 77 2.82 10.95 -6.65
C ALA A 77 2.35 11.06 -8.10
#